data_AF-A0A4Y7TG12-F1
#
_entry.id   AF-A0A4Y7TG12-F1
#
_cell.length_a   1.000
_cell.length_b   1.000
_cell.length_c   1.000
_cell.angle_alpha   90.00
_cell.angle_beta   90.00
_cell.angle_gamma   90.00
#
_symmetry.space_group_name_H-M   'P 1'
#
loop_
_entity.id
_entity.type
_entity.pdbx_description
1 polymer ?
#
loop_
_entity_poly.entity_id
_entity_poly.type
_entity_poly.pdbx_seq_one_letter_code
_entity_poly.pdbx_strand_id
1 'polypeptide(L)'
;VVRIVCDELDGKDACSMALVARRFVEPALDVRWRTLTSFVPIVKCLPDDLWVRSKNIVLRRSLARSDLQRYLDHYAHRIRSILPEVPEYGSMWVSSQVLLAFQAATGFQAGAFSPRLEYFSWENLEPSMLGKCFGFQAIGGFHPCMSLFIGPTLKSVDVPLCYDEGPLHLTTLQSIPQWIPQLKKLALWIEGTDGVKNTSLFQQYLQASPWEHLEVLTTFSVESCPVPCFPLSVIRLLSKLPRLQELDLQHSVVPSPIPCDPTSGFSSLTVLKLAAPKLLDIVHFLQYLPSNNALADVRCIVEVDPHANSQTLQLAINTIGNHCSPVALEKLTLCVNECDENDSEELDLDEWEGLDISPLLPFNKLADLFIKITSPILSTPDLVQQFPVAWPDMSKLVLDSIYTTSQIPFINHTHFLALLQGLPRLEHLALRFDATRIKGDEVAPGAPFRLKILDVGDSPLSSPSRVLKFLKANLSLREAPQINDFIKWKIQLYQNRWMAVKASW
;
A
#
# COMPACT_ATOMS: atom_id res chain seq x y z
N VAL A 1 -14.11 -13.28 -30.44
CA VAL A 1 -12.75 -13.56 -30.97
C VAL A 1 -12.00 -12.28 -31.30
N VAL A 2 -12.40 -11.48 -32.31
CA VAL A 2 -11.64 -10.26 -32.70
C VAL A 2 -11.40 -9.30 -31.53
N ARG A 3 -12.43 -9.03 -30.72
CA ARG A 3 -12.31 -8.18 -29.52
C ARG A 3 -11.32 -8.74 -28.50
N ILE A 4 -11.39 -10.04 -28.24
CA ILE A 4 -10.46 -10.74 -27.32
C ILE A 4 -9.02 -10.59 -27.81
N VAL A 5 -8.78 -10.74 -29.12
CA VAL A 5 -7.43 -10.53 -29.68
C VAL A 5 -6.96 -9.09 -29.49
N CYS A 6 -7.85 -8.10 -29.71
CA CYS A 6 -7.49 -6.70 -29.52
C CYS A 6 -7.28 -6.33 -28.04
N ASP A 7 -8.06 -6.90 -27.12
CA ASP A 7 -7.96 -6.62 -25.68
C ASP A 7 -6.59 -7.01 -25.09
N GLU A 8 -5.83 -7.89 -25.76
CA GLU A 8 -4.46 -8.29 -25.40
C GLU A 8 -3.37 -7.40 -26.04
N LEU A 9 -3.73 -6.42 -26.87
CA LEU A 9 -2.77 -5.55 -27.55
C LEU A 9 -2.47 -4.30 -26.73
N ASP A 10 -1.24 -3.80 -26.86
CA ASP A 10 -0.91 -2.46 -26.40
C ASP A 10 -1.49 -1.37 -27.34
N GLY A 11 -1.38 -0.10 -26.95
CA GLY A 11 -1.92 1.01 -27.74
C GLY A 11 -1.31 1.17 -29.14
N LYS A 12 -0.06 0.75 -29.35
CA LYS A 12 0.64 0.86 -30.63
C LYS A 12 0.23 -0.28 -31.58
N ASP A 13 0.13 -1.49 -31.04
CA ASP A 13 -0.27 -2.68 -31.78
C ASP A 13 -1.76 -2.64 -32.13
N ALA A 14 -2.60 -2.12 -31.24
CA ALA A 14 -4.00 -1.84 -31.54
C ALA A 14 -4.14 -0.90 -32.74
N CYS A 15 -3.34 0.18 -32.79
CA CYS A 15 -3.34 1.11 -33.94
C CYS A 15 -2.94 0.39 -35.23
N SER A 16 -1.87 -0.41 -35.18
CA SER A 16 -1.42 -1.20 -36.33
C SER A 16 -2.52 -2.14 -36.81
N MET A 17 -3.21 -2.82 -35.88
CA MET A 17 -4.32 -3.72 -36.20
C MET A 17 -5.52 -3.00 -36.82
N ALA A 18 -5.85 -1.79 -36.37
CA ALA A 18 -6.90 -0.97 -36.97
C ALA A 18 -6.62 -0.68 -38.45
N LEU A 19 -5.34 -0.50 -38.82
CA LEU A 19 -4.91 -0.22 -40.19
C LEU A 19 -4.92 -1.46 -41.10
N VAL A 20 -4.83 -2.67 -40.53
CA VAL A 20 -4.81 -3.93 -41.32
C VAL A 20 -6.16 -4.20 -42.00
N ALA A 21 -7.27 -4.07 -41.29
CA ALA A 21 -8.60 -4.28 -41.88
C ALA A 21 -9.72 -3.57 -41.10
N ARG A 22 -10.76 -3.14 -41.81
CA ARG A 22 -11.91 -2.40 -41.25
C ARG A 22 -12.58 -3.10 -40.05
N ARG A 23 -12.60 -4.44 -40.03
CA ARG A 23 -13.16 -5.25 -38.94
C ARG A 23 -12.43 -5.08 -37.59
N PHE A 24 -11.18 -4.63 -37.60
CA PHE A 24 -10.38 -4.39 -36.39
C PHE A 24 -10.49 -2.96 -35.89
N VAL A 25 -11.04 -2.02 -36.68
CA VAL A 25 -11.07 -0.60 -36.32
C VAL A 25 -11.79 -0.36 -35.01
N GLU A 26 -13.02 -0.86 -34.86
CA GLU A 26 -13.82 -0.63 -33.65
C GLU A 26 -13.19 -1.25 -32.38
N PRO A 27 -12.78 -2.54 -32.37
CA PRO A 27 -12.11 -3.10 -31.20
C PRO A 27 -10.74 -2.47 -30.90
N ALA A 28 -9.98 -2.10 -31.92
CA ALA A 28 -8.70 -1.41 -31.73
C ALA A 28 -8.88 0.00 -31.17
N LEU A 29 -9.91 0.72 -31.59
CA LEU A 29 -10.24 2.03 -31.03
C LEU A 29 -10.71 1.90 -29.58
N ASP A 30 -11.48 0.87 -29.23
CA ASP A 30 -11.84 0.57 -27.84
C ASP A 30 -10.59 0.44 -26.98
N VAL A 31 -9.60 -0.35 -27.41
CA VAL A 31 -8.33 -0.54 -26.69
C VAL A 31 -7.54 0.76 -26.61
N ARG A 32 -7.38 1.46 -27.74
CA ARG A 32 -6.56 2.67 -27.83
C ARG A 32 -7.07 3.82 -26.94
N TRP A 33 -8.40 3.93 -26.81
CA TRP A 33 -9.06 4.99 -26.05
C TRP A 33 -9.51 4.55 -24.65
N ARG A 34 -9.38 3.26 -24.30
CA ARG A 34 -9.81 2.74 -23.00
C ARG A 34 -9.16 3.48 -21.84
N THR A 35 -7.85 3.71 -21.95
CA THR A 35 -7.03 4.39 -20.95
C THR A 35 -6.36 5.60 -21.58
N LEU A 36 -6.61 6.78 -21.01
CA LEU A 36 -5.94 8.01 -21.43
C LEU A 36 -4.90 8.43 -20.41
N THR A 37 -3.64 8.52 -20.86
CA THR A 37 -2.52 9.06 -20.08
C THR A 37 -2.18 10.50 -20.44
N SER A 38 -2.94 11.10 -21.38
CA SER A 38 -2.79 12.49 -21.80
C SER A 38 -4.09 12.99 -22.42
N PHE A 39 -4.34 14.29 -22.34
CA PHE A 39 -5.48 14.95 -23.01
C PHE A 39 -5.19 15.34 -24.47
N VAL A 40 -3.94 15.19 -24.93
CA VAL A 40 -3.55 15.50 -26.32
C VAL A 40 -4.39 14.76 -27.38
N PRO A 41 -4.71 13.46 -27.24
CA PRO A 41 -5.54 12.75 -28.21
C PRO A 41 -6.92 13.40 -28.43
N ILE A 42 -7.49 14.00 -27.39
CA ILE A 42 -8.78 14.70 -27.45
C ILE A 42 -8.66 15.93 -28.36
N VAL A 43 -7.61 16.73 -28.20
CA VAL A 43 -7.34 17.89 -29.06
C VAL A 43 -7.09 17.46 -30.50
N LYS A 44 -6.36 16.36 -30.72
CA LYS A 44 -6.11 15.84 -32.08
C LYS A 44 -7.38 15.40 -32.81
N CYS A 45 -8.52 15.28 -32.13
CA CYS A 45 -9.81 15.01 -32.77
C CYS A 45 -10.53 16.28 -33.26
N LEU A 46 -10.03 17.46 -32.89
CA LEU A 46 -10.58 18.76 -33.26
C LEU A 46 -10.14 19.17 -34.68
N PRO A 47 -10.87 20.09 -35.35
CA PRO A 47 -10.43 20.69 -36.61
C PRO A 47 -9.03 21.32 -36.55
N ASP A 48 -8.24 21.16 -37.62
CA ASP A 48 -6.84 21.65 -37.68
C ASP A 48 -6.70 23.18 -37.62
N ASP A 49 -7.76 23.92 -37.99
CA ASP A 49 -7.80 25.38 -37.91
C ASP A 49 -8.02 25.88 -36.48
N LEU A 50 -8.53 25.03 -35.59
CA LEU A 50 -8.99 25.42 -34.26
C LEU A 50 -7.85 25.51 -33.23
N TRP A 51 -6.74 24.82 -33.42
CA TRP A 51 -5.64 24.78 -32.46
C TRP A 51 -4.29 24.97 -33.13
N VAL A 52 -3.29 25.37 -32.33
CA VAL A 52 -1.89 25.44 -32.78
C VAL A 52 -0.99 24.89 -31.70
N ARG A 53 0.04 24.17 -32.14
CA ARG A 53 1.12 23.71 -31.28
C ARG A 53 2.10 24.86 -31.03
N SER A 54 2.21 25.29 -29.78
CA SER A 54 3.32 26.10 -29.28
C SER A 54 4.11 25.27 -28.26
N LYS A 55 4.56 25.87 -27.16
CA LYS A 55 4.99 25.13 -25.95
C LYS A 55 3.84 24.27 -25.41
N ASN A 56 2.64 24.82 -25.42
CA ASN A 56 1.39 24.15 -25.09
C ASN A 56 0.42 24.20 -26.28
N ILE A 57 -0.60 23.35 -26.26
CA ILE A 57 -1.73 23.46 -27.18
C ILE A 57 -2.60 24.65 -26.75
N VAL A 58 -2.88 25.54 -27.70
CA VAL A 58 -3.77 26.71 -27.53
C VAL A 58 -4.78 26.78 -28.68
N LEU A 59 -5.95 27.40 -28.41
CA LEU A 59 -6.99 27.59 -29.41
C LEU A 59 -6.73 28.84 -30.26
N ARG A 60 -7.01 28.76 -31.56
CA ARG A 60 -6.95 29.87 -32.52
C ARG A 60 -8.26 30.66 -32.62
N ARG A 61 -9.38 30.01 -32.32
CA ARG A 61 -10.73 30.58 -32.32
C ARG A 61 -11.55 30.00 -31.18
N SER A 62 -12.72 30.58 -30.91
CA SER A 62 -13.68 30.03 -29.96
C SER A 62 -14.12 28.62 -30.38
N LEU A 63 -14.12 27.73 -29.40
CA LEU A 63 -14.58 26.35 -29.55
C LEU A 63 -16.11 26.31 -29.58
N ALA A 64 -16.69 25.70 -30.61
CA ALA A 64 -18.12 25.40 -30.69
C ALA A 64 -18.39 23.93 -30.36
N ARG A 65 -19.62 23.61 -29.91
CA ARG A 65 -20.03 22.22 -29.63
C ARG A 65 -19.90 21.31 -30.87
N SER A 66 -20.13 21.85 -32.07
CA SER A 66 -19.95 21.11 -33.34
C SER A 66 -18.50 20.68 -33.58
N ASP A 67 -17.52 21.44 -33.07
CA ASP A 67 -16.11 21.05 -33.17
C ASP A 67 -15.79 19.80 -32.33
N LEU A 68 -16.60 19.50 -31.31
CA LEU A 68 -16.46 18.33 -30.44
C LEU A 68 -17.23 17.10 -30.93
N GLN A 69 -18.12 17.26 -31.92
CA GLN A 69 -19.05 16.22 -32.39
C GLN A 69 -18.33 14.89 -32.66
N ARG A 70 -17.23 14.92 -33.42
CA ARG A 70 -16.44 13.73 -33.74
C ARG A 70 -15.93 13.01 -32.50
N TYR A 71 -15.43 13.77 -31.51
CA TYR A 71 -14.90 13.20 -30.28
C TYR A 71 -16.00 12.57 -29.42
N LEU A 72 -17.07 13.32 -29.20
CA LEU A 72 -18.18 12.90 -28.35
C LEU A 72 -18.87 11.65 -28.91
N ASP A 73 -19.10 11.62 -30.23
CA ASP A 73 -19.82 10.53 -30.88
C ASP A 73 -18.96 9.24 -30.97
N HIS A 74 -17.67 9.37 -31.28
CA HIS A 74 -16.84 8.22 -31.62
C HIS A 74 -15.88 7.75 -30.52
N TYR A 75 -15.42 8.62 -29.62
CA TYR A 75 -14.29 8.30 -28.73
C TYR A 75 -14.65 8.41 -27.24
N ALA A 76 -15.43 9.41 -26.82
CA ALA A 76 -15.70 9.68 -25.41
C ALA A 76 -16.24 8.47 -24.63
N HIS A 77 -17.18 7.72 -25.21
CA HIS A 77 -17.80 6.55 -24.57
C HIS A 77 -16.87 5.33 -24.41
N ARG A 78 -15.69 5.33 -25.04
CA ARG A 78 -14.70 4.24 -24.95
C ARG A 78 -13.79 4.38 -23.74
N ILE A 79 -13.64 5.60 -23.24
CA ILE A 79 -12.78 5.90 -22.10
C ILE A 79 -13.35 5.25 -20.85
N ARG A 80 -12.52 4.45 -20.20
CA ARG A 80 -12.80 3.76 -18.93
C ARG A 80 -11.87 4.23 -17.84
N SER A 81 -10.68 4.72 -18.21
CA SER A 81 -9.68 5.18 -17.27
C SER A 81 -8.95 6.42 -17.79
N ILE A 82 -8.67 7.35 -16.88
CA ILE A 82 -7.84 8.53 -17.12
C ILE A 82 -6.80 8.58 -16.01
N LEU A 83 -5.51 8.52 -16.36
CA LEU A 83 -4.38 8.71 -15.46
C LEU A 83 -3.34 9.59 -16.16
N PRO A 84 -3.51 10.92 -16.17
CA PRO A 84 -2.65 11.80 -16.91
C PRO A 84 -1.22 11.70 -16.36
N GLU A 85 -0.26 11.35 -17.19
CA GLU A 85 1.15 11.29 -16.80
C GLU A 85 1.74 12.70 -16.70
N VAL A 86 2.74 12.88 -15.85
CA VAL A 86 3.54 14.11 -15.83
C VAL A 86 4.14 14.30 -17.22
N PRO A 87 3.91 15.44 -17.90
CA PRO A 87 4.56 15.70 -19.16
C PRO A 87 6.07 15.77 -18.95
N GLU A 88 6.82 14.91 -19.66
CA GLU A 88 8.28 15.06 -19.78
C GLU A 88 8.60 16.47 -20.24
N TYR A 89 9.75 17.01 -19.82
CA TYR A 89 10.15 18.37 -20.19
C TYR A 89 10.17 18.55 -21.71
N GLY A 90 9.34 19.46 -22.23
CA GLY A 90 9.19 19.70 -23.67
C GLY A 90 8.15 18.81 -24.39
N SER A 91 7.51 17.88 -23.69
CA SER A 91 6.35 17.16 -24.21
C SER A 91 5.14 18.11 -24.35
N MET A 92 4.27 17.78 -25.28
CA MET A 92 3.11 18.61 -25.61
C MET A 92 1.98 18.36 -24.61
N TRP A 93 1.43 19.42 -24.02
CA TRP A 93 0.28 19.33 -23.12
C TRP A 93 -0.86 20.27 -23.52
N VAL A 94 -2.04 20.01 -22.92
CA VAL A 94 -3.25 20.80 -23.12
C VAL A 94 -3.29 21.92 -22.08
N SER A 95 -3.38 23.17 -22.52
CA SER A 95 -3.48 24.31 -21.59
C SER A 95 -4.82 24.32 -20.84
N SER A 96 -4.83 24.89 -19.63
CA SER A 96 -6.06 25.05 -18.84
C SER A 96 -7.14 25.84 -19.58
N GLN A 97 -6.77 26.80 -20.43
CA GLN A 97 -7.70 27.54 -21.29
C GLN A 97 -8.45 26.63 -22.28
N VAL A 98 -7.76 25.64 -22.87
CA VAL A 98 -8.40 24.67 -23.77
C VAL A 98 -9.40 23.80 -23.00
N LEU A 99 -9.03 23.36 -21.79
CA LEU A 99 -9.93 22.56 -20.94
C LEU A 99 -11.15 23.37 -20.49
N LEU A 100 -10.98 24.64 -20.09
CA LEU A 100 -12.10 25.53 -19.77
C LEU A 100 -13.01 25.75 -20.98
N ALA A 101 -12.44 25.87 -22.18
CA ALA A 101 -13.22 25.96 -23.41
C ALA A 101 -14.03 24.68 -23.66
N PHE A 102 -13.46 23.49 -23.41
CA PHE A 102 -14.22 22.23 -23.45
C PHE A 102 -15.39 22.24 -22.46
N GLN A 103 -15.18 22.76 -21.26
CA GLN A 103 -16.21 22.85 -20.23
C GLN A 103 -17.35 23.79 -20.65
N ALA A 104 -17.01 24.95 -21.23
CA ALA A 104 -17.99 25.87 -21.79
C ALA A 104 -18.77 25.25 -22.97
N ALA A 105 -18.09 24.60 -23.92
CA ALA A 105 -18.72 24.00 -25.09
C ALA A 105 -19.64 22.80 -24.78
N THR A 106 -19.41 22.13 -23.65
CA THR A 106 -20.27 21.06 -23.13
C THR A 106 -21.39 21.56 -22.22
N GLY A 107 -21.44 22.86 -21.93
CA GLY A 107 -22.41 23.43 -21.00
C GLY A 107 -22.19 22.98 -19.56
N PHE A 108 -20.92 22.79 -19.16
CA PHE A 108 -20.52 22.37 -17.82
C PHE A 108 -21.12 21.03 -17.38
N GLN A 109 -21.47 20.16 -18.33
CA GLN A 109 -22.01 18.84 -18.05
C GLN A 109 -20.91 17.92 -17.49
N ALA A 110 -21.08 17.47 -16.25
CA ALA A 110 -20.15 16.55 -15.61
C ALA A 110 -20.04 15.22 -16.38
N GLY A 111 -18.82 14.75 -16.59
CA GLY A 111 -18.52 13.50 -17.29
C GLY A 111 -18.79 13.52 -18.80
N ALA A 112 -19.06 14.68 -19.40
CA ALA A 112 -19.35 14.79 -20.83
C ALA A 112 -18.26 14.19 -21.72
N PHE A 113 -16.99 14.26 -21.30
CA PHE A 113 -15.86 13.78 -22.09
C PHE A 113 -15.53 12.30 -21.85
N SER A 114 -16.10 11.69 -20.82
CA SER A 114 -15.91 10.28 -20.51
C SER A 114 -17.14 9.74 -19.78
N PRO A 115 -18.30 9.62 -20.46
CA PRO A 115 -19.59 9.29 -19.84
C PRO A 115 -19.67 7.86 -19.27
N ARG A 116 -18.61 7.06 -19.46
CA ARG A 116 -18.47 5.70 -18.96
C ARG A 116 -17.12 5.51 -18.25
N LEU A 117 -16.57 6.59 -17.70
CA LEU A 117 -15.36 6.55 -16.90
C LEU A 117 -15.61 5.68 -15.66
N GLU A 118 -14.68 4.78 -15.37
CA GLU A 118 -14.74 3.90 -14.20
C GLU A 118 -13.62 4.22 -13.21
N TYR A 119 -12.48 4.69 -13.70
CA TYR A 119 -11.32 5.05 -12.89
C TYR A 119 -10.72 6.40 -13.31
N PHE A 120 -10.41 7.24 -12.35
CA PHE A 120 -9.80 8.55 -12.58
C PHE A 120 -8.72 8.78 -11.54
N SER A 121 -7.47 8.93 -11.98
CA SER A 121 -6.37 9.35 -11.11
C SER A 121 -5.86 10.70 -11.53
N TRP A 122 -5.71 11.59 -10.55
CA TRP A 122 -5.12 12.92 -10.72
C TRP A 122 -3.82 13.07 -9.93
N GLU A 123 -3.28 11.96 -9.40
CA GLU A 123 -2.09 11.94 -8.53
C GLU A 123 -0.85 12.51 -9.22
N ASN A 124 -0.65 12.16 -10.50
CA ASN A 124 0.56 12.51 -11.25
C ASN A 124 0.55 13.98 -11.72
N LEU A 125 -0.53 14.72 -11.49
CA LEU A 125 -0.61 16.14 -11.84
C LEU A 125 -0.39 17.01 -10.61
N GLU A 126 0.63 16.68 -9.82
CA GLU A 126 1.07 17.44 -8.66
C GLU A 126 1.20 18.93 -9.01
N PRO A 127 0.65 19.86 -8.22
CA PRO A 127 0.75 21.30 -8.45
C PRO A 127 2.19 21.77 -8.64
N SER A 128 3.15 21.22 -7.89
CA SER A 128 4.56 21.62 -8.02
C SER A 128 5.11 21.24 -9.41
N MET A 129 4.73 20.08 -9.94
CA MET A 129 5.13 19.59 -11.25
C MET A 129 4.42 20.33 -12.38
N LEU A 130 3.11 20.57 -12.25
CA LEU A 130 2.35 21.43 -13.17
C LEU A 130 2.91 22.86 -13.17
N GLY A 131 3.30 23.38 -12.01
CA GLY A 131 3.92 24.69 -11.85
C GLY A 131 5.26 24.80 -12.57
N LYS A 132 6.09 23.75 -12.50
CA LYS A 132 7.35 23.66 -13.26
C LYS A 132 7.12 23.62 -14.77
N CYS A 133 6.10 22.91 -15.25
CA CYS A 133 5.82 22.75 -16.68
C CYS A 133 5.06 23.94 -17.30
N PHE A 134 4.11 24.52 -16.56
CA PHE A 134 3.15 25.51 -17.09
C PHE A 134 3.19 26.88 -16.40
N GLY A 135 3.96 27.01 -15.32
CA GLY A 135 3.95 28.17 -14.45
C GLY A 135 2.86 28.06 -13.37
N PHE A 136 3.19 28.47 -12.14
CA PHE A 136 2.29 28.36 -10.98
C PHE A 136 0.94 29.08 -11.16
N GLN A 137 0.87 30.12 -11.98
CA GLN A 137 -0.38 30.84 -12.28
C GLN A 137 -1.37 30.01 -13.10
N ALA A 138 -0.91 29.00 -13.85
CA ALA A 138 -1.75 28.19 -14.73
C ALA A 138 -2.47 27.05 -13.99
N ILE A 139 -1.97 26.65 -12.81
CA ILE A 139 -2.44 25.49 -12.02
C ILE A 139 -3.92 25.64 -11.66
N GLY A 140 -4.32 26.82 -11.16
CA GLY A 140 -5.68 27.08 -10.69
C GLY A 140 -6.77 26.88 -11.74
N GLY A 141 -6.43 26.88 -13.03
CA GLY A 141 -7.37 26.63 -14.12
C GLY A 141 -7.64 25.14 -14.41
N PHE A 142 -6.81 24.22 -13.91
CA PHE A 142 -6.95 22.79 -14.21
C PHE A 142 -8.01 22.10 -13.35
N HIS A 143 -8.08 22.41 -12.05
CA HIS A 143 -8.97 21.71 -11.13
C HIS A 143 -10.46 21.79 -11.50
N PRO A 144 -11.03 22.97 -11.85
CA PRO A 144 -12.44 23.06 -12.26
C PRO A 144 -12.79 22.16 -13.46
N CYS A 145 -11.79 21.84 -14.29
CA CYS A 145 -11.94 21.02 -15.47
C CYS A 145 -12.05 19.51 -15.16
N MET A 146 -11.75 19.05 -13.93
CA MET A 146 -11.93 17.64 -13.54
C MET A 146 -13.37 17.17 -13.78
N SER A 147 -14.35 18.07 -13.57
CA SER A 147 -15.77 17.81 -13.81
C SER A 147 -16.07 17.36 -15.24
N LEU A 148 -15.28 17.75 -16.25
CA LEU A 148 -15.46 17.29 -17.64
C LEU A 148 -15.43 15.77 -17.78
N PHE A 149 -14.64 15.12 -16.93
CA PHE A 149 -14.33 13.71 -17.02
C PHE A 149 -15.07 12.89 -15.97
N ILE A 150 -15.22 13.45 -14.77
CA ILE A 150 -15.88 12.80 -13.64
C ILE A 150 -17.40 12.80 -13.84
N GLY A 151 -18.00 11.62 -13.85
CA GLY A 151 -19.44 11.44 -13.99
C GLY A 151 -19.97 10.27 -13.13
N PRO A 152 -21.28 9.99 -13.19
CA PRO A 152 -21.96 9.08 -12.26
C PRO A 152 -21.53 7.61 -12.37
N THR A 153 -20.81 7.23 -13.43
CA THR A 153 -20.30 5.86 -13.63
C THR A 153 -18.98 5.59 -12.91
N LEU A 154 -18.36 6.62 -12.33
CA LEU A 154 -17.04 6.51 -11.71
C LEU A 154 -17.09 5.59 -10.49
N LYS A 155 -16.18 4.61 -10.45
CA LYS A 155 -16.07 3.61 -9.37
C LYS A 155 -14.84 3.83 -8.51
N SER A 156 -13.78 4.40 -9.06
CA SER A 156 -12.51 4.65 -8.37
C SER A 156 -11.99 6.04 -8.70
N VAL A 157 -11.57 6.79 -7.69
CA VAL A 157 -11.01 8.12 -7.86
C VAL A 157 -9.80 8.32 -6.96
N ASP A 158 -8.71 8.84 -7.53
CA ASP A 158 -7.49 9.18 -6.81
C ASP A 158 -7.25 10.68 -6.96
N VAL A 159 -7.25 11.40 -5.84
CA VAL A 159 -7.32 12.86 -5.84
C VAL A 159 -6.26 13.45 -4.92
N PRO A 160 -5.44 14.40 -5.39
CA PRO A 160 -4.58 15.17 -4.53
C PRO A 160 -5.41 16.14 -3.68
N LEU A 161 -5.11 16.14 -2.39
CA LEU A 161 -5.55 17.10 -1.39
C LEU A 161 -4.35 18.01 -1.07
N CYS A 162 -4.22 19.11 -1.81
CA CYS A 162 -3.15 20.08 -1.61
C CYS A 162 -3.72 21.40 -1.03
N TYR A 163 -3.09 21.91 0.04
CA TYR A 163 -3.63 23.04 0.85
C TYR A 163 -3.22 24.42 0.33
N ASP A 164 -2.13 24.47 -0.42
CA ASP A 164 -1.69 25.69 -1.08
C ASP A 164 -2.55 26.01 -2.31
N GLU A 165 -3.51 25.13 -2.62
CA GLU A 165 -4.43 25.34 -3.71
C GLU A 165 -5.52 26.35 -3.36
N GLY A 166 -5.79 27.25 -4.30
CA GLY A 166 -6.79 28.29 -4.14
C GLY A 166 -8.20 27.74 -3.91
N PRO A 167 -9.14 28.58 -3.43
CA PRO A 167 -10.50 28.17 -3.05
C PRO A 167 -11.29 27.44 -4.15
N LEU A 168 -10.93 27.64 -5.42
CA LEU A 168 -11.55 26.95 -6.55
C LEU A 168 -11.29 25.43 -6.55
N HIS A 169 -10.09 25.00 -6.16
CA HIS A 169 -9.78 23.58 -6.04
C HIS A 169 -10.66 22.93 -4.98
N LEU A 170 -10.68 23.52 -3.78
CA LEU A 170 -11.47 23.02 -2.65
C LEU A 170 -12.96 22.97 -2.98
N THR A 171 -13.48 24.00 -3.66
CA THR A 171 -14.88 24.01 -4.11
C THR A 171 -15.15 22.88 -5.12
N THR A 172 -14.20 22.63 -6.02
CA THR A 172 -14.31 21.52 -6.98
C THR A 172 -14.32 20.19 -6.24
N LEU A 173 -13.39 19.97 -5.31
CA LEU A 173 -13.31 18.77 -4.51
C LEU A 173 -14.60 18.52 -3.71
N GLN A 174 -15.12 19.54 -3.03
CA GLN A 174 -16.37 19.44 -2.27
C GLN A 174 -17.59 19.10 -3.15
N SER A 175 -17.51 19.41 -4.45
CA SER A 175 -18.58 19.10 -5.42
C SER A 175 -18.47 17.68 -5.99
N ILE A 176 -17.26 17.10 -6.04
CA ILE A 176 -17.01 15.77 -6.61
C ILE A 176 -17.95 14.71 -6.05
N PRO A 177 -18.15 14.56 -4.73
CA PRO A 177 -18.95 13.46 -4.20
C PRO A 177 -20.42 13.51 -4.63
N GLN A 178 -20.95 14.69 -4.98
CA GLN A 178 -22.30 14.85 -5.51
C GLN A 178 -22.43 14.27 -6.93
N TRP A 179 -21.32 14.19 -7.67
CA TRP A 179 -21.29 13.68 -9.04
C TRP A 179 -21.08 12.17 -9.13
N ILE A 180 -20.60 11.53 -8.05
CA ILE A 180 -20.15 10.13 -8.04
C ILE A 180 -20.84 9.30 -6.93
N PRO A 181 -22.18 9.20 -6.94
CA PRO A 181 -22.91 8.51 -5.87
C PRO A 181 -22.56 7.02 -5.74
N GLN A 182 -21.95 6.41 -6.76
CA GLN A 182 -21.60 4.98 -6.81
C GLN A 182 -20.10 4.72 -6.60
N LEU A 183 -19.36 5.69 -6.04
CA LEU A 183 -17.93 5.52 -5.80
C LEU A 183 -17.67 4.37 -4.82
N LYS A 184 -16.79 3.44 -5.24
CA LYS A 184 -16.36 2.27 -4.47
C LYS A 184 -14.97 2.43 -3.90
N LYS A 185 -14.08 3.15 -4.58
CA LYS A 185 -12.69 3.34 -4.15
C LYS A 185 -12.33 4.82 -4.17
N LEU A 186 -11.74 5.28 -3.08
CA LEU A 186 -11.27 6.65 -2.93
C LEU A 186 -9.82 6.62 -2.45
N ALA A 187 -8.90 7.19 -3.22
CA ALA A 187 -7.55 7.47 -2.78
C ALA A 187 -7.36 8.98 -2.64
N LEU A 188 -6.79 9.39 -1.51
CA LEU A 188 -6.56 10.79 -1.17
C LEU A 188 -5.06 11.00 -0.94
N TRP A 189 -4.44 11.83 -1.77
CA TRP A 189 -3.01 12.15 -1.67
C TRP A 189 -2.85 13.47 -0.92
N ILE A 190 -2.49 13.39 0.36
CA ILE A 190 -2.42 14.56 1.23
C ILE A 190 -1.03 15.20 1.09
N GLU A 191 -1.00 16.42 0.56
CA GLU A 191 0.22 17.20 0.35
C GLU A 191 0.12 18.54 1.07
N GLY A 192 1.19 18.99 1.71
CA GLY A 192 1.25 20.35 2.25
C GLY A 192 2.12 20.47 3.50
N THR A 193 2.61 21.68 3.75
CA THR A 193 3.55 21.98 4.84
C THR A 193 2.89 22.18 6.22
N ASP A 194 1.55 22.18 6.31
CA ASP A 194 0.80 22.48 7.54
C ASP A 194 -0.19 21.35 7.90
N GLY A 195 0.30 20.35 8.63
CA GLY A 195 -0.46 19.14 8.97
C GLY A 195 -1.78 19.37 9.73
N VAL A 196 -1.96 20.52 10.40
CA VAL A 196 -3.20 20.82 11.15
C VAL A 196 -4.31 21.29 10.22
N LYS A 197 -3.98 22.14 9.24
CA LYS A 197 -4.95 22.47 8.19
C LYS A 197 -5.36 21.21 7.42
N ASN A 198 -4.44 20.23 7.33
CA ASN A 198 -4.65 19.01 6.57
C ASN A 198 -5.90 18.25 6.96
N THR A 199 -5.96 17.95 8.24
CA THR A 199 -7.07 17.34 8.94
C THR A 199 -8.45 17.92 8.61
N SER A 200 -8.57 19.25 8.53
CA SER A 200 -9.88 19.91 8.41
C SER A 200 -10.52 19.72 7.03
N LEU A 201 -9.73 19.79 5.95
CA LEU A 201 -10.25 19.59 4.59
C LEU A 201 -10.57 18.13 4.34
N PHE A 202 -9.75 17.21 4.86
CA PHE A 202 -10.06 15.78 4.83
C PHE A 202 -11.42 15.50 5.47
N GLN A 203 -11.64 16.05 6.67
CA GLN A 203 -12.92 15.92 7.37
C GLN A 203 -14.07 16.52 6.55
N GLN A 204 -13.91 17.73 6.02
CA GLN A 204 -14.94 18.38 5.20
C GLN A 204 -15.28 17.56 3.95
N TYR A 205 -14.26 17.02 3.27
CA TYR A 205 -14.45 16.21 2.06
C TYR A 205 -15.21 14.92 2.37
N LEU A 206 -14.83 14.21 3.44
CA LEU A 206 -15.56 13.02 3.85
C LEU A 206 -16.98 13.34 4.33
N GLN A 207 -17.21 14.49 4.94
CA GLN A 207 -18.54 14.93 5.38
C GLN A 207 -19.44 15.43 4.22
N ALA A 208 -18.86 15.76 3.07
CA ALA A 208 -19.60 16.26 1.91
C ALA A 208 -20.50 15.19 1.24
N SER A 209 -20.35 13.91 1.62
CA SER A 209 -21.10 12.79 1.05
C SER A 209 -21.36 11.69 2.08
N PRO A 210 -22.44 10.92 1.94
CA PRO A 210 -22.68 9.76 2.80
C PRO A 210 -21.80 8.54 2.48
N TRP A 211 -21.14 8.51 1.29
CA TRP A 211 -20.22 7.43 0.87
C TRP A 211 -20.77 6.01 1.06
N GLU A 212 -22.07 5.78 0.83
CA GLU A 212 -22.76 4.52 1.12
C GLU A 212 -22.20 3.30 0.36
N HIS A 213 -21.54 3.56 -0.77
CA HIS A 213 -20.96 2.56 -1.65
C HIS A 213 -19.44 2.40 -1.50
N LEU A 214 -18.80 3.20 -0.63
CA LEU A 214 -17.35 3.20 -0.49
C LEU A 214 -16.89 1.90 0.17
N GLU A 215 -16.08 1.15 -0.56
CA GLU A 215 -15.52 -0.15 -0.22
C GLU A 215 -14.03 -0.03 0.16
N VAL A 216 -13.29 0.88 -0.48
CA VAL A 216 -11.85 1.09 -0.25
C VAL A 216 -11.57 2.57 -0.02
N LEU A 217 -10.90 2.88 1.07
CA LEU A 217 -10.34 4.20 1.32
C LEU A 217 -8.83 4.08 1.53
N THR A 218 -8.07 4.82 0.74
CA THR A 218 -6.62 4.92 0.88
C THR A 218 -6.22 6.37 1.07
N THR A 219 -5.31 6.64 2.01
CA THR A 219 -4.68 7.94 2.17
C THR A 219 -3.19 7.81 2.02
N PHE A 220 -2.60 8.65 1.19
CA PHE A 220 -1.17 8.74 0.98
C PHE A 220 -0.68 10.08 1.54
N SER A 221 0.53 10.10 2.09
CA SER A 221 1.24 11.33 2.43
C SER A 221 2.59 11.29 1.73
N VAL A 222 3.02 12.42 1.17
CA VAL A 222 4.35 12.51 0.55
C VAL A 222 5.39 12.63 1.66
N GLU A 223 6.52 11.90 1.54
CA GLU A 223 7.60 11.70 2.53
C GLU A 223 8.27 12.98 3.09
N SER A 224 7.84 14.17 2.66
CA SER A 224 8.36 15.47 3.10
C SER A 224 7.35 16.35 3.84
N CYS A 225 6.12 15.87 4.04
CA CYS A 225 5.05 16.64 4.68
C CYS A 225 4.89 16.25 6.16
N PRO A 226 4.56 17.20 7.05
CA PRO A 226 4.16 16.87 8.42
C PRO A 226 2.97 15.90 8.40
N VAL A 227 3.11 14.84 9.20
CA VAL A 227 2.19 13.70 9.27
C VAL A 227 0.75 14.19 9.54
N PRO A 228 -0.24 13.90 8.67
CA PRO A 228 -1.62 14.25 8.93
C PRO A 228 -2.12 13.60 10.23
N CYS A 229 -2.67 14.42 11.12
CA CYS A 229 -3.32 13.95 12.33
C CYS A 229 -4.81 13.72 12.06
N PHE A 230 -5.26 12.47 12.08
CA PHE A 230 -6.66 12.14 11.87
C PHE A 230 -7.42 12.37 13.17
N PRO A 231 -8.32 13.36 13.22
CA PRO A 231 -9.03 13.70 14.43
C PRO A 231 -10.06 12.61 14.71
N LEU A 232 -10.44 12.47 15.96
CA LEU A 232 -11.42 11.47 16.39
C LEU A 232 -12.76 11.57 15.63
N SER A 233 -13.15 12.78 15.21
CA SER A 233 -14.33 13.02 14.37
C SER A 233 -14.27 12.27 13.05
N VAL A 234 -13.09 12.17 12.44
CA VAL A 234 -12.88 11.48 11.18
C VAL A 234 -12.89 9.97 11.37
N ILE A 235 -12.19 9.45 12.38
CA ILE A 235 -12.21 8.00 12.68
C ILE A 235 -13.65 7.53 12.93
N ARG A 236 -14.45 8.31 13.68
CA ARG A 236 -15.87 8.05 13.91
C ARG A 236 -16.74 8.15 12.66
N LEU A 237 -16.33 8.94 11.67
CA LEU A 237 -17.02 9.02 10.39
C LEU A 237 -16.72 7.77 9.55
N LEU A 238 -15.44 7.39 9.46
CA LEU A 238 -15.00 6.19 8.76
C LEU A 238 -15.61 4.91 9.35
N SER A 239 -15.72 4.84 10.67
CA SER A 239 -16.28 3.68 11.37
C SER A 239 -17.77 3.47 11.10
N LYS A 240 -18.48 4.49 10.58
CA LYS A 240 -19.90 4.44 10.20
C LYS A 240 -20.13 4.05 8.75
N LEU A 241 -19.08 3.95 7.94
CA LEU A 241 -19.22 3.61 6.52
C LEU A 241 -19.64 2.14 6.38
N PRO A 242 -20.84 1.86 5.86
CA PRO A 242 -21.45 0.54 5.97
C PRO A 242 -20.78 -0.52 5.09
N ARG A 243 -20.03 -0.10 4.06
CA ARG A 243 -19.40 -1.00 3.08
C ARG A 243 -17.89 -0.94 3.07
N LEU A 244 -17.27 -0.15 3.95
CA LEU A 244 -15.82 0.00 3.98
C LEU A 244 -15.17 -1.33 4.35
N GLN A 245 -14.51 -1.95 3.37
CA GLN A 245 -13.85 -3.26 3.47
C GLN A 245 -12.34 -3.12 3.64
N GLU A 246 -11.74 -2.11 3.01
CA GLU A 246 -10.31 -1.83 3.07
C GLU A 246 -10.08 -0.38 3.49
N LEU A 247 -9.26 -0.22 4.52
CA LEU A 247 -8.81 1.07 5.01
C LEU A 247 -7.29 1.06 5.06
N ASP A 248 -6.67 1.96 4.29
CA ASP A 248 -5.23 2.12 4.17
C ASP A 248 -4.86 3.55 4.52
N LEU A 249 -4.37 3.75 5.74
CA LEU A 249 -4.02 5.05 6.30
C LEU A 249 -2.50 5.17 6.37
N GLN A 250 -1.90 5.84 5.39
CA GLN A 250 -0.45 6.04 5.36
C GLN A 250 -0.05 7.34 6.05
N HIS A 251 1.05 7.27 6.81
CA HIS A 251 1.60 8.34 7.65
C HIS A 251 0.51 9.08 8.45
N SER A 252 -0.17 8.36 9.35
CA SER A 252 -1.31 8.89 10.08
C SER A 252 -1.02 8.99 11.58
N VAL A 253 -1.27 10.15 12.18
CA VAL A 253 -1.27 10.30 13.65
C VAL A 253 -2.70 10.13 14.16
N VAL A 254 -2.87 9.40 15.26
CA VAL A 254 -4.17 9.15 15.85
C VAL A 254 -4.16 9.65 17.30
N PRO A 255 -5.07 10.57 17.67
CA PRO A 255 -5.15 11.04 19.04
C PRO A 255 -5.45 9.87 19.98
N SER A 256 -4.95 9.96 21.22
CA SER A 256 -5.21 8.95 22.24
C SER A 256 -6.71 8.66 22.37
N PRO A 257 -7.10 7.38 22.50
CA PRO A 257 -8.48 7.01 22.51
C PRO A 257 -9.16 7.55 23.76
N ILE A 258 -10.25 8.26 23.50
CA ILE A 258 -11.27 8.53 24.51
C ILE A 258 -12.13 7.27 24.56
N PRO A 259 -12.51 6.76 25.76
CA PRO A 259 -13.43 5.63 25.88
C PRO A 259 -14.66 5.87 24.99
N CYS A 260 -14.72 5.16 23.86
CA CYS A 260 -15.84 5.22 22.94
C CYS A 260 -16.70 3.97 23.11
N ASP A 261 -17.98 4.07 22.76
CA ASP A 261 -18.89 2.95 22.83
C ASP A 261 -18.34 1.76 22.00
N PRO A 262 -18.09 0.60 22.62
CA PRO A 262 -17.48 -0.56 21.97
C PRO A 262 -18.36 -1.19 20.88
N THR A 263 -19.59 -0.71 20.70
CA THR A 263 -20.60 -1.30 19.81
C THR A 263 -20.70 -0.63 18.44
N SER A 264 -19.98 0.46 18.18
CA SER A 264 -20.05 1.15 16.89
C SER A 264 -18.68 1.25 16.22
N GLY A 265 -18.43 0.43 15.20
CA GLY A 265 -17.35 0.73 14.26
C GLY A 265 -17.06 -0.37 13.26
N PHE A 266 -16.68 0.03 12.04
CA PHE A 266 -15.97 -0.78 11.05
C PHE A 266 -16.54 -2.20 10.82
N SER A 267 -17.88 -2.32 10.76
CA SER A 267 -18.55 -3.63 10.71
C SER A 267 -18.21 -4.46 9.48
N SER A 268 -17.79 -3.81 8.39
CA SER A 268 -17.47 -4.45 7.11
C SER A 268 -15.97 -4.50 6.83
N LEU A 269 -15.14 -3.98 7.74
CA LEU A 269 -13.71 -3.84 7.52
C LEU A 269 -13.02 -5.21 7.62
N THR A 270 -12.29 -5.55 6.57
CA THR A 270 -11.58 -6.84 6.42
C THR A 270 -10.08 -6.64 6.21
N VAL A 271 -9.68 -5.51 5.66
CA VAL A 271 -8.27 -5.16 5.43
C VAL A 271 -7.99 -3.82 6.10
N LEU A 272 -6.99 -3.80 6.98
CA LEU A 272 -6.52 -2.60 7.66
C LEU A 272 -5.02 -2.44 7.43
N LYS A 273 -4.62 -1.35 6.80
CA LYS A 273 -3.22 -0.96 6.66
C LYS A 273 -3.02 0.38 7.34
N LEU A 274 -2.06 0.43 8.25
CA LEU A 274 -1.70 1.60 9.03
C LEU A 274 -0.21 1.80 8.84
N ALA A 275 0.17 2.96 8.29
CA ALA A 275 1.52 3.47 8.43
C ALA A 275 1.50 4.72 9.32
N ALA A 276 2.37 4.75 10.32
CA ALA A 276 2.41 5.84 11.30
C ALA A 276 3.85 6.16 11.70
N PRO A 277 4.15 7.42 12.09
CA PRO A 277 5.46 7.78 12.60
C PRO A 277 5.76 7.13 13.95
N LYS A 278 4.73 6.90 14.78
CA LYS A 278 4.88 6.30 16.11
C LYS A 278 4.05 5.04 16.24
N LEU A 279 4.60 4.05 16.93
CA LEU A 279 3.90 2.80 17.20
C LEU A 279 2.65 3.02 18.07
N LEU A 280 2.68 3.99 18.98
CA LEU A 280 1.52 4.34 19.81
C LEU A 280 0.32 4.83 18.99
N ASP A 281 0.51 5.46 17.84
CA ASP A 281 -0.60 5.90 16.99
C ASP A 281 -1.35 4.68 16.41
N ILE A 282 -0.62 3.63 16.07
CA ILE A 282 -1.19 2.34 15.65
C ILE A 282 -1.96 1.71 16.82
N VAL A 283 -1.37 1.67 18.01
CA VAL A 283 -2.04 1.17 19.22
C VAL A 283 -3.36 1.91 19.46
N HIS A 284 -3.34 3.24 19.42
CA HIS A 284 -4.52 4.07 19.60
C HIS A 284 -5.58 3.79 18.53
N PHE A 285 -5.19 3.60 17.26
CA PHE A 285 -6.14 3.25 16.21
C PHE A 285 -6.82 1.90 16.47
N LEU A 286 -6.03 0.87 16.78
CA LEU A 286 -6.53 -0.49 17.01
C LEU A 286 -7.53 -0.54 18.17
N GLN A 287 -7.38 0.32 19.17
CA GLN A 287 -8.32 0.43 20.31
C GLN A 287 -9.71 0.94 19.92
N TYR A 288 -9.90 1.49 18.71
CA TYR A 288 -11.22 1.83 18.17
C TYR A 288 -11.93 0.66 17.48
N LEU A 289 -11.24 -0.46 17.27
CA LEU A 289 -11.85 -1.63 16.65
C LEU A 289 -12.77 -2.35 17.66
N PRO A 290 -13.98 -2.74 17.25
CA PRO A 290 -14.82 -3.56 18.09
C PRO A 290 -14.23 -4.97 18.21
N SER A 291 -14.45 -5.64 19.34
CA SER A 291 -13.90 -6.97 19.61
C SER A 291 -14.39 -8.07 18.65
N ASN A 292 -15.50 -7.83 17.95
CA ASN A 292 -16.11 -8.77 17.01
C ASN A 292 -15.91 -8.36 15.53
N ASN A 293 -14.85 -7.63 15.20
CA ASN A 293 -14.55 -7.27 13.82
C ASN A 293 -14.25 -8.50 12.93
N ALA A 294 -14.26 -8.29 11.62
CA ALA A 294 -13.99 -9.30 10.61
C ALA A 294 -12.63 -9.07 9.91
N LEU A 295 -11.66 -8.46 10.59
CA LEU A 295 -10.34 -8.19 10.02
C LEU A 295 -9.62 -9.50 9.68
N ALA A 296 -9.27 -9.64 8.41
CA ALA A 296 -8.53 -10.76 7.84
C ALA A 296 -7.07 -10.40 7.53
N ASP A 297 -6.78 -9.14 7.19
CA ASP A 297 -5.43 -8.65 6.89
C ASP A 297 -5.16 -7.37 7.67
N VAL A 298 -4.21 -7.41 8.60
CA VAL A 298 -3.75 -6.25 9.38
C VAL A 298 -2.28 -5.99 9.08
N ARG A 299 -1.97 -4.77 8.62
CA ARG A 299 -0.62 -4.32 8.34
C ARG A 299 -0.33 -3.04 9.09
N CYS A 300 0.70 -3.09 9.91
CA CYS A 300 1.16 -1.99 10.74
C CYS A 300 2.61 -1.71 10.36
N ILE A 301 2.88 -0.52 9.83
CA ILE A 301 4.22 -0.09 9.42
C ILE A 301 4.56 1.17 10.22
N VAL A 302 5.66 1.14 10.95
CA VAL A 302 6.19 2.29 11.68
C VAL A 302 7.49 2.68 11.01
N GLU A 303 7.59 3.93 10.57
CA GLU A 303 8.70 4.36 9.72
C GLU A 303 9.96 4.67 10.50
N VAL A 304 9.84 5.47 11.55
CA VAL A 304 10.96 6.03 12.30
C VAL A 304 10.39 6.38 13.68
N ASP A 305 10.44 5.44 14.62
CA ASP A 305 10.00 5.69 16.01
C ASP A 305 11.19 5.57 16.97
N PRO A 306 11.89 6.68 17.27
CA PRO A 306 13.03 6.68 18.19
C PRO A 306 12.61 6.34 19.64
N HIS A 307 11.31 6.22 19.91
CA HIS A 307 10.77 5.90 21.24
C HIS A 307 10.13 4.51 21.30
N ALA A 308 10.19 3.72 20.22
CA ALA A 308 9.68 2.35 20.21
C ALA A 308 10.56 1.43 21.06
N ASN A 309 10.25 1.36 22.35
CA ASN A 309 10.85 0.42 23.29
C ASN A 309 10.07 -0.91 23.35
N SER A 310 10.65 -1.91 24.03
CA SER A 310 10.05 -3.24 24.22
C SER A 310 8.64 -3.17 24.85
N GLN A 311 8.41 -2.24 25.79
CA GLN A 311 7.10 -2.08 26.44
C GLN A 311 6.03 -1.59 25.45
N THR A 312 6.36 -0.67 24.56
CA THR A 312 5.44 -0.14 23.53
C THR A 312 5.15 -1.20 22.47
N LEU A 313 6.16 -1.99 22.10
CA LEU A 313 6.01 -3.15 21.22
C LEU A 313 5.10 -4.21 21.86
N GLN A 314 5.31 -4.53 23.13
CA GLN A 314 4.45 -5.47 23.86
C GLN A 314 3.02 -4.96 23.96
N LEU A 315 2.85 -3.65 24.20
CA LEU A 315 1.53 -3.01 24.19
C LEU A 315 0.86 -3.15 22.82
N ALA A 316 1.59 -3.00 21.71
CA ALA A 316 1.06 -3.20 20.37
C ALA A 316 0.63 -4.64 20.12
N ILE A 317 1.45 -5.64 20.47
CA ILE A 317 1.09 -7.06 20.37
C ILE A 317 -0.14 -7.39 21.22
N ASN A 318 -0.17 -6.91 22.48
CA ASN A 318 -1.33 -7.10 23.37
C ASN A 318 -2.58 -6.45 22.79
N THR A 319 -2.46 -5.25 22.20
CA THR A 319 -3.58 -4.54 21.59
C THR A 319 -4.10 -5.29 20.36
N ILE A 320 -3.22 -5.84 19.52
CA ILE A 320 -3.61 -6.71 18.41
C ILE A 320 -4.35 -7.94 18.93
N GLY A 321 -3.80 -8.63 19.94
CA GLY A 321 -4.43 -9.80 20.57
C GLY A 321 -5.81 -9.52 21.16
N ASN A 322 -6.01 -8.33 21.73
CA ASN A 322 -7.26 -7.94 22.39
C ASN A 322 -8.33 -7.39 21.43
N HIS A 323 -7.92 -6.72 20.34
CA HIS A 323 -8.83 -6.01 19.46
C HIS A 323 -9.02 -6.67 18.09
N CYS A 324 -8.16 -7.59 17.64
CA CYS A 324 -8.37 -8.32 16.40
C CYS A 324 -9.13 -9.63 16.66
N SER A 325 -9.95 -10.05 15.69
CA SER A 325 -10.76 -11.26 15.85
C SER A 325 -9.90 -12.54 15.72
N PRO A 326 -9.90 -13.43 16.75
CA PRO A 326 -9.11 -14.67 16.75
C PRO A 326 -9.50 -15.65 15.64
N VAL A 327 -10.71 -15.52 15.09
CA VAL A 327 -11.26 -16.45 14.09
C VAL A 327 -11.31 -15.88 12.67
N ALA A 328 -10.91 -14.61 12.49
CA ALA A 328 -10.94 -13.93 11.20
C ALA A 328 -9.55 -13.59 10.67
N LEU A 329 -8.58 -13.29 11.54
CA LEU A 329 -7.26 -12.81 11.13
C LEU A 329 -6.46 -13.90 10.42
N GLU A 330 -6.14 -13.66 9.15
CA GLU A 330 -5.37 -14.55 8.28
C GLU A 330 -3.95 -14.03 8.04
N LYS A 331 -3.76 -12.70 8.03
CA LYS A 331 -2.48 -12.05 7.77
C LYS A 331 -2.22 -10.96 8.80
N LEU A 332 -1.04 -11.00 9.39
CA LEU A 332 -0.55 -9.96 10.29
C LEU A 332 0.85 -9.53 9.88
N THR A 333 1.01 -8.24 9.61
CA THR A 333 2.30 -7.60 9.37
C THR A 333 2.51 -6.50 10.42
N LEU A 334 3.60 -6.59 11.18
CA LEU A 334 4.08 -5.53 12.06
C LEU A 334 5.54 -5.25 11.70
N CYS A 335 5.79 -4.10 11.09
CA CYS A 335 7.12 -3.64 10.72
C CYS A 335 7.42 -2.35 11.49
N VAL A 336 8.52 -2.33 12.23
CA VAL A 336 9.06 -1.11 12.85
C VAL A 336 10.45 -0.90 12.27
N ASN A 337 10.56 0.06 11.37
CA ASN A 337 11.81 0.42 10.70
C ASN A 337 12.70 1.21 11.67
N GLU A 338 14.02 1.04 11.53
CA GLU A 338 15.00 1.76 12.34
C GLU A 338 15.25 3.17 11.78
N CYS A 339 15.45 4.12 12.68
CA CYS A 339 16.15 5.37 12.36
C CYS A 339 17.61 5.02 12.07
N ASP A 340 18.23 5.62 11.04
CA ASP A 340 19.68 5.52 10.75
C ASP A 340 20.57 6.18 11.84
N GLU A 341 20.24 6.02 13.12
CA GLU A 341 20.90 6.70 14.22
C GLU A 341 22.20 6.01 14.63
N ASN A 342 23.30 6.61 14.18
CA ASN A 342 24.66 6.58 14.71
C ASN A 342 24.85 5.80 16.03
N ASP A 343 25.28 4.54 15.93
CA ASP A 343 26.05 3.72 16.90
C ASP A 343 26.03 4.21 18.38
N SER A 344 24.88 4.57 18.98
CA SER A 344 24.85 4.79 20.42
C SER A 344 24.91 3.42 21.05
N GLU A 345 26.09 3.07 21.56
CA GLU A 345 26.34 1.87 22.35
C GLU A 345 25.40 1.87 23.55
N GLU A 346 24.18 1.35 23.36
CA GLU A 346 23.29 1.07 24.47
C GLU A 346 23.98 0.06 25.36
N LEU A 347 24.19 0.45 26.61
CA LEU A 347 24.76 -0.38 27.66
C LEU A 347 23.94 -1.67 27.72
N ASP A 348 24.61 -2.81 27.52
CA ASP A 348 24.04 -4.16 27.65
C ASP A 348 23.37 -4.29 29.03
N LEU A 349 22.09 -3.94 29.14
CA LEU A 349 21.30 -4.17 30.34
C LEU A 349 20.94 -5.67 30.37
N ASP A 350 21.43 -6.35 31.40
CA ASP A 350 21.41 -7.81 31.59
C ASP A 350 20.00 -8.45 31.72
N GLU A 351 18.91 -7.69 31.59
CA GLU A 351 17.54 -8.20 31.73
C GLU A 351 16.86 -8.37 30.36
N TRP A 352 16.97 -9.58 29.83
CA TRP A 352 16.39 -9.99 28.56
C TRP A 352 14.87 -10.19 28.65
N GLU A 353 14.11 -9.11 28.62
CA GLU A 353 12.67 -9.16 28.35
C GLU A 353 12.44 -9.08 26.82
N GLY A 354 12.65 -10.21 26.13
CA GLY A 354 12.26 -10.32 24.72
C GLY A 354 10.76 -10.12 24.53
N LEU A 355 10.34 -9.70 23.34
CA LEU A 355 8.93 -9.49 23.02
C LEU A 355 8.15 -10.81 23.07
N ASP A 356 7.11 -10.87 23.91
CA ASP A 356 6.22 -12.02 24.03
C ASP A 356 5.11 -11.95 22.96
N ILE A 357 5.09 -12.94 22.07
CA ILE A 357 4.10 -13.09 21.01
C ILE A 357 2.98 -14.09 21.36
N SER A 358 2.94 -14.60 22.60
CA SER A 358 1.86 -15.45 23.09
C SER A 358 0.44 -14.87 22.90
N PRO A 359 0.20 -13.53 22.94
CA PRO A 359 -1.11 -12.97 22.65
C PRO A 359 -1.62 -13.22 21.22
N LEU A 360 -0.75 -13.67 20.30
CA LEU A 360 -1.11 -13.99 18.91
C LEU A 360 -1.48 -15.47 18.69
N LEU A 361 -1.23 -16.35 19.66
CA LEU A 361 -1.59 -17.77 19.55
C LEU A 361 -3.09 -18.04 19.35
N PRO A 362 -4.04 -17.22 19.86
CA PRO A 362 -5.45 -17.44 19.60
C PRO A 362 -5.90 -17.30 18.13
N PHE A 363 -5.09 -16.72 17.23
CA PHE A 363 -5.44 -16.49 15.83
C PHE A 363 -5.38 -17.76 14.98
N ASN A 364 -6.39 -18.62 15.07
CA ASN A 364 -6.34 -19.97 14.51
C ASN A 364 -6.37 -20.07 12.97
N LYS A 365 -6.67 -18.97 12.28
CA LYS A 365 -6.62 -18.86 10.81
C LYS A 365 -5.37 -18.19 10.28
N LEU A 366 -4.42 -17.83 11.14
CA LEU A 366 -3.24 -17.09 10.74
C LEU A 366 -2.38 -17.92 9.78
N ALA A 367 -2.22 -17.40 8.56
CA ALA A 367 -1.50 -18.03 7.46
C ALA A 367 -0.22 -17.27 7.06
N ASP A 368 -0.16 -15.97 7.35
CA ASP A 368 1.02 -15.11 7.15
C ASP A 368 1.24 -14.27 8.42
N LEU A 369 2.32 -14.55 9.14
CA LEU A 369 2.81 -13.74 10.25
C LEU A 369 4.15 -13.14 9.87
N PHE A 370 4.20 -11.81 9.84
CA PHE A 370 5.41 -11.05 9.58
C PHE A 370 5.61 -10.01 10.68
N ILE A 371 6.57 -10.27 11.57
CA ILE A 371 7.01 -9.33 12.59
C ILE A 371 8.47 -9.01 12.30
N LYS A 372 8.75 -7.75 11.97
CA LYS A 372 10.09 -7.20 11.79
C LYS A 372 10.23 -5.96 12.65
N ILE A 373 10.98 -6.06 13.73
CA ILE A 373 11.03 -5.02 14.76
C ILE A 373 12.44 -4.85 15.29
N THR A 374 12.67 -3.76 16.00
CA THR A 374 13.96 -3.48 16.62
C THR A 374 14.24 -4.43 17.79
N SER A 375 13.27 -4.71 18.65
CA SER A 375 13.49 -5.57 19.85
C SER A 375 13.64 -7.08 19.54
N PRO A 376 14.42 -7.83 20.34
CA PRO A 376 14.46 -9.29 20.24
C PRO A 376 13.10 -9.92 20.50
N ILE A 377 12.72 -10.94 19.72
CA ILE A 377 11.49 -11.70 19.91
C ILE A 377 11.78 -12.91 20.82
N LEU A 378 11.01 -13.07 21.89
CA LEU A 378 11.16 -14.19 22.82
C LEU A 378 10.63 -15.48 22.18
N SER A 379 11.53 -16.29 21.63
CA SER A 379 11.22 -17.62 21.07
C SER A 379 11.72 -18.72 22.00
N THR A 380 10.90 -19.14 22.96
CA THR A 380 11.19 -20.28 23.84
C THR A 380 10.77 -21.61 23.20
N PRO A 381 11.35 -22.75 23.60
CA PRO A 381 10.92 -24.06 23.13
C PRO A 381 9.42 -24.33 23.34
N ASP A 382 8.88 -23.94 24.50
CA ASP A 382 7.47 -24.16 24.84
C ASP A 382 6.53 -23.32 23.98
N LEU A 383 6.95 -22.10 23.61
CA LEU A 383 6.18 -21.25 22.72
C LEU A 383 6.18 -21.79 21.28
N VAL A 384 7.35 -22.18 20.77
CA VAL A 384 7.47 -22.72 19.40
C VAL A 384 6.72 -24.04 19.22
N GLN A 385 6.63 -24.88 20.27
CA GLN A 385 5.81 -26.10 20.23
C GLN A 385 4.31 -25.82 20.09
N GLN A 386 3.83 -24.63 20.45
CA GLN A 386 2.43 -24.25 20.31
C GLN A 386 2.08 -23.78 18.90
N PHE A 387 3.05 -23.32 18.09
CA PHE A 387 2.78 -22.76 16.75
C PHE A 387 2.04 -23.72 15.82
N PRO A 388 2.39 -25.02 15.72
CA PRO A 388 1.63 -25.94 14.86
C PRO A 388 0.18 -26.14 15.27
N VAL A 389 -0.11 -26.03 16.58
CA VAL A 389 -1.46 -26.17 17.13
C VAL A 389 -2.26 -24.89 16.94
N ALA A 390 -1.62 -23.75 17.19
CA ALA A 390 -2.21 -22.42 17.04
C ALA A 390 -2.46 -22.08 15.56
N TRP A 391 -1.50 -22.37 14.68
CA TRP A 391 -1.48 -21.89 13.30
C TRP A 391 -1.24 -23.04 12.28
N PRO A 392 -2.15 -24.03 12.20
CA PRO A 392 -1.94 -25.23 11.38
C PRO A 392 -1.81 -24.96 9.87
N ASP A 393 -2.37 -23.85 9.39
CA ASP A 393 -2.36 -23.43 7.99
C ASP A 393 -1.24 -22.41 7.66
N MET A 394 -0.30 -22.18 8.58
CA MET A 394 0.79 -21.20 8.42
C MET A 394 1.64 -21.48 7.17
N SER A 395 1.75 -20.48 6.31
CA SER A 395 2.55 -20.50 5.07
C SER A 395 3.79 -19.61 5.13
N LYS A 396 3.74 -18.54 5.93
CA LYS A 396 4.84 -17.59 6.11
C LYS A 396 4.94 -17.19 7.57
N LEU A 397 6.07 -17.51 8.19
CA LEU A 397 6.39 -17.15 9.57
C LEU A 397 7.72 -16.39 9.58
N VAL A 398 7.65 -15.08 9.75
CA VAL A 398 8.81 -14.20 9.85
C VAL A 398 8.78 -13.55 11.23
N LEU A 399 9.72 -13.95 12.08
CA LEU A 399 10.01 -13.37 13.38
C LEU A 399 11.44 -12.83 13.32
N ASP A 400 11.57 -11.65 12.73
CA ASP A 400 12.85 -11.00 12.44
C ASP A 400 13.09 -9.83 13.39
N SER A 401 14.32 -9.72 13.89
CA SER A 401 14.76 -8.61 14.71
C SER A 401 15.86 -7.87 13.96
N ILE A 402 15.69 -6.56 13.82
CA ILE A 402 16.67 -5.72 13.11
C ILE A 402 17.94 -5.59 13.96
N TYR A 403 17.82 -5.62 15.30
CA TYR A 403 18.98 -5.71 16.18
C TYR A 403 19.56 -7.13 16.24
N THR A 404 20.85 -7.20 16.01
CA THR A 404 21.62 -8.42 16.22
C THR A 404 22.10 -8.50 17.67
N THR A 405 22.15 -9.72 18.21
CA THR A 405 22.51 -9.95 19.61
C THR A 405 23.60 -10.99 19.74
N SER A 406 24.45 -10.84 20.74
CA SER A 406 25.47 -11.83 21.09
C SER A 406 24.89 -13.05 21.82
N GLN A 407 23.65 -12.95 22.31
CA GLN A 407 23.01 -14.00 23.08
C GLN A 407 22.64 -15.18 22.21
N ILE A 408 22.74 -16.39 22.74
CA ILE A 408 22.35 -17.61 22.03
C ILE A 408 20.81 -17.78 22.13
N PRO A 409 20.09 -18.01 21.03
CA PRO A 409 18.64 -18.27 21.07
C PRO A 409 18.29 -19.46 21.96
N PHE A 410 17.14 -19.41 22.65
CA PHE A 410 16.65 -20.54 23.46
C PHE A 410 16.24 -21.75 22.62
N ILE A 411 15.81 -21.51 21.39
CA ILE A 411 15.47 -22.57 20.44
C ILE A 411 16.72 -23.01 19.67
N ASN A 412 16.78 -24.29 19.32
CA ASN A 412 17.91 -24.91 18.64
C ASN A 412 17.41 -25.66 17.40
N HIS A 413 18.31 -26.33 16.69
CA HIS A 413 17.97 -27.09 15.49
C HIS A 413 16.91 -28.20 15.69
N THR A 414 16.76 -28.79 16.89
CA THR A 414 15.70 -29.80 17.12
C THR A 414 14.32 -29.16 17.22
N HIS A 415 14.22 -28.00 17.87
CA HIS A 415 12.97 -27.21 17.90
C HIS A 415 12.61 -26.69 16.50
N PHE A 416 13.59 -26.25 15.72
CA PHE A 416 13.42 -25.84 14.33
C PHE A 416 12.83 -26.97 13.46
N LEU A 417 13.37 -28.19 13.55
CA LEU A 417 12.84 -29.33 12.78
C LEU A 417 11.43 -29.73 13.23
N ALA A 418 11.15 -29.70 14.54
CA ALA A 418 9.82 -30.00 15.07
C ALA A 418 8.78 -28.99 14.57
N LEU A 419 9.14 -27.70 14.48
CA LEU A 419 8.29 -26.66 13.92
C LEU A 419 7.96 -26.93 12.44
N LEU A 420 8.97 -27.25 11.62
CA LEU A 420 8.76 -27.58 10.20
C LEU A 420 7.91 -28.83 9.99
N GLN A 421 8.07 -29.83 10.85
CA GLN A 421 7.25 -31.04 10.83
C GLN A 421 5.79 -30.73 11.17
N GLY A 422 5.55 -29.82 12.11
CA GLY A 422 4.21 -29.40 12.51
C GLY A 422 3.51 -28.47 11.52
N LEU A 423 4.26 -27.75 10.67
CA LEU A 423 3.74 -26.78 9.72
C LEU A 423 3.99 -27.23 8.26
N PRO A 424 3.18 -28.17 7.72
CA PRO A 424 3.43 -28.78 6.42
C PRO A 424 3.25 -27.82 5.22
N ARG A 425 2.61 -26.66 5.44
CA ARG A 425 2.39 -25.61 4.43
C ARG A 425 3.42 -24.49 4.50
N LEU A 426 4.35 -24.53 5.45
CA LEU A 426 5.31 -23.45 5.63
C LEU A 426 6.26 -23.36 4.43
N GLU A 427 6.19 -22.25 3.72
CA GLU A 427 7.04 -21.96 2.57
C GLU A 427 8.14 -20.98 2.94
N HIS A 428 7.84 -19.99 3.78
CA HIS A 428 8.78 -18.92 4.14
C HIS A 428 8.98 -18.89 5.66
N LEU A 429 10.22 -19.03 6.12
CA LEU A 429 10.59 -18.99 7.53
C LEU A 429 11.75 -18.02 7.74
N ALA A 430 11.53 -17.00 8.57
CA ALA A 430 12.60 -16.20 9.17
C ALA A 430 12.55 -16.39 10.68
N LEU A 431 13.54 -17.07 11.23
CA LEU A 431 13.57 -17.39 12.65
C LEU A 431 15.00 -17.61 13.11
N ARG A 432 15.37 -16.95 14.21
CA ARG A 432 16.67 -17.10 14.85
C ARG A 432 16.74 -18.36 15.71
N PHE A 433 17.75 -19.20 15.55
CA PHE A 433 17.93 -20.42 16.36
C PHE A 433 19.40 -20.79 16.61
N ASP A 434 19.66 -21.56 17.66
CA ASP A 434 20.98 -22.09 18.00
C ASP A 434 21.38 -23.23 17.02
N ALA A 435 22.17 -22.86 16.01
CA ALA A 435 22.79 -23.77 15.06
C ALA A 435 24.18 -24.26 15.52
N THR A 436 24.68 -23.87 16.70
CA THR A 436 26.01 -24.26 17.19
C THR A 436 26.14 -25.75 17.49
N ARG A 437 25.01 -26.41 17.76
CA ARG A 437 24.91 -27.83 18.15
C ARG A 437 24.72 -28.81 16.98
N ILE A 438 24.64 -28.31 15.74
CA ILE A 438 24.44 -29.15 14.56
C ILE A 438 25.70 -29.98 14.27
N LYS A 439 25.52 -31.29 14.13
CA LYS A 439 26.55 -32.29 13.80
C LYS A 439 26.62 -32.56 12.29
N GLY A 440 25.52 -32.36 11.57
CA GLY A 440 25.40 -32.49 10.11
C GLY A 440 24.92 -33.86 9.64
N ASP A 441 24.56 -34.75 10.54
CA ASP A 441 23.98 -36.08 10.26
C ASP A 441 22.51 -36.18 10.69
N GLU A 442 21.95 -35.12 11.28
CA GLU A 442 20.56 -35.08 11.70
C GLU A 442 19.62 -35.01 10.49
N VAL A 443 18.65 -35.91 10.45
CA VAL A 443 17.58 -35.93 9.44
C VAL A 443 16.25 -36.15 10.16
N ALA A 444 15.32 -35.22 9.98
CA ALA A 444 13.99 -35.30 10.55
C ALA A 444 13.11 -36.30 9.78
N PRO A 445 12.20 -37.00 10.48
CA PRO A 445 11.14 -37.76 9.82
C PRO A 445 10.29 -36.85 8.92
N GLY A 446 10.06 -37.27 7.67
CA GLY A 446 9.27 -36.50 6.71
C GLY A 446 10.07 -35.46 5.90
N ALA A 447 11.39 -35.34 6.13
CA ALA A 447 12.27 -34.56 5.27
C ALA A 447 12.32 -35.13 3.81
N PRO A 448 12.58 -34.27 2.80
CA PRO A 448 12.82 -32.84 2.93
C PRO A 448 11.52 -32.02 3.01
N PHE A 449 11.50 -31.00 3.87
CA PHE A 449 10.37 -30.09 4.03
C PHE A 449 10.30 -29.08 2.85
N ARG A 450 9.09 -28.62 2.52
CA ARG A 450 8.80 -27.76 1.35
C ARG A 450 9.08 -26.28 1.59
N LEU A 451 10.13 -25.97 2.36
CA LEU A 451 10.55 -24.59 2.60
C LEU A 451 11.19 -24.03 1.33
N LYS A 452 10.76 -22.84 0.91
CA LYS A 452 11.27 -22.10 -0.25
C LYS A 452 12.27 -21.02 0.14
N ILE A 453 11.97 -20.31 1.24
CA ILE A 453 12.78 -19.21 1.75
C ILE A 453 13.09 -19.49 3.22
N LEU A 454 14.39 -19.47 3.55
CA LEU A 454 14.88 -19.53 4.91
C LEU A 454 15.73 -18.28 5.16
N ASP A 455 15.29 -17.40 6.06
CA ASP A 455 16.13 -16.36 6.63
C ASP A 455 16.55 -16.79 8.04
N VAL A 456 17.85 -16.72 8.29
CA VAL A 456 18.47 -17.21 9.51
C VAL A 456 18.78 -16.09 10.50
N GLY A 457 18.54 -14.82 10.12
CA GLY A 457 18.95 -13.66 10.90
C GLY A 457 20.41 -13.79 11.34
N ASP A 458 20.70 -13.37 12.56
CA ASP A 458 22.02 -13.49 13.20
C ASP A 458 22.24 -14.83 13.95
N SER A 459 21.60 -15.92 13.51
CA SER A 459 21.68 -17.23 14.19
C SER A 459 23.13 -17.70 14.41
N PRO A 460 23.53 -18.08 15.64
CA PRO A 460 24.89 -18.53 15.90
C PRO A 460 25.13 -19.92 15.32
N LEU A 461 26.27 -20.12 14.63
CA LEU A 461 26.67 -21.44 14.14
C LEU A 461 28.15 -21.74 14.36
N SER A 462 28.49 -23.01 14.57
CA SER A 462 29.87 -23.46 14.84
C SER A 462 30.64 -23.85 13.58
N SER A 463 29.99 -24.56 12.66
CA SER A 463 30.63 -25.14 11.48
C SER A 463 29.74 -24.98 10.23
N PRO A 464 30.13 -24.13 9.27
CA PRO A 464 29.36 -23.91 8.04
C PRO A 464 29.07 -25.21 7.27
N SER A 465 30.05 -26.12 7.17
CA SER A 465 29.89 -27.38 6.43
C SER A 465 28.89 -28.34 7.07
N ARG A 466 28.83 -28.41 8.42
CA ARG A 466 27.83 -29.22 9.13
C ARG A 466 26.42 -28.68 8.94
N VAL A 467 26.26 -27.35 9.05
CA VAL A 467 24.96 -26.68 8.83
C VAL A 467 24.50 -26.84 7.37
N LEU A 468 25.39 -26.66 6.40
CA LEU A 468 25.07 -26.89 4.98
C LEU A 468 24.53 -28.31 4.73
N LYS A 469 25.22 -29.33 5.27
CA LYS A 469 24.80 -30.72 5.14
C LYS A 469 23.44 -30.97 5.80
N PHE A 470 23.25 -30.43 7.01
CA PHE A 470 21.97 -30.47 7.72
C PHE A 470 20.83 -29.84 6.91
N LEU A 471 21.02 -28.64 6.37
CA LEU A 471 20.00 -27.93 5.59
C LEU A 471 19.66 -28.68 4.29
N LYS A 472 20.67 -29.15 3.55
CA LYS A 472 20.46 -29.95 2.32
C LYS A 472 19.74 -31.27 2.57
N ALA A 473 19.94 -31.88 3.75
CA ALA A 473 19.27 -33.13 4.11
C ALA A 473 17.81 -32.93 4.53
N ASN A 474 17.47 -31.76 5.10
CA ASN A 474 16.16 -31.53 5.71
C ASN A 474 15.24 -30.62 4.89
N LEU A 475 15.76 -29.79 3.98
CA LEU A 475 14.98 -28.74 3.31
C LEU A 475 15.07 -28.83 1.78
N SER A 476 13.99 -28.46 1.10
CA SER A 476 13.90 -28.37 -0.36
C SER A 476 14.11 -26.94 -0.89
N LEU A 477 15.05 -26.19 -0.30
CA LEU A 477 15.29 -24.78 -0.66
C LEU A 477 15.81 -24.67 -2.11
N ARG A 478 15.25 -23.72 -2.88
CA ARG A 478 15.71 -23.41 -4.24
C ARG A 478 16.93 -22.50 -4.24
N GLU A 479 16.97 -21.59 -3.27
CA GLU A 479 18.03 -20.61 -3.08
C GLU A 479 18.74 -20.88 -1.75
N ALA A 480 19.96 -20.38 -1.64
CA ALA A 480 20.69 -20.44 -0.38
C ALA A 480 19.91 -19.71 0.73
N PRO A 481 20.11 -20.07 2.01
CA PRO A 481 19.56 -19.31 3.12
C PRO A 481 19.89 -17.82 2.98
N GLN A 482 18.87 -16.99 3.16
CA GLN A 482 19.00 -15.54 3.15
C GLN A 482 19.67 -15.11 4.44
N ILE A 483 20.48 -14.07 4.31
CA ILE A 483 21.09 -13.31 5.39
C ILE A 483 20.78 -11.86 5.09
N ASN A 484 20.47 -11.10 6.12
CA ASN A 484 20.27 -9.67 5.94
C ASN A 484 21.63 -8.97 5.85
N ASP A 485 22.07 -8.73 4.61
CA ASP A 485 23.36 -8.09 4.28
C ASP A 485 23.37 -6.58 4.62
N PHE A 486 22.20 -5.98 4.91
CA PHE A 486 22.07 -4.57 5.27
C PHE A 486 22.20 -4.31 6.77
N ILE A 487 22.12 -5.35 7.60
CA ILE A 487 22.25 -5.23 9.04
C ILE A 487 23.70 -5.50 9.45
N LYS A 488 24.23 -4.66 10.34
CA LYS A 488 25.55 -4.86 10.97
C LYS A 488 25.42 -5.88 12.11
N TRP A 489 26.08 -7.03 11.96
CA TRP A 489 26.00 -8.08 12.98
C TRP A 489 26.95 -7.79 14.15
N LYS A 490 26.44 -7.84 15.38
CA LYS A 490 27.21 -7.69 16.62
C LYS A 490 28.33 -8.73 16.70
N ILE A 491 28.11 -9.92 16.16
CA ILE A 491 29.12 -10.97 16.00
C ILE A 491 29.39 -11.24 14.52
N GLN A 492 30.35 -10.51 13.95
CA GLN A 492 30.80 -10.67 12.56
C GLN A 492 31.19 -12.11 12.19
N LEU A 493 31.68 -12.90 13.16
CA LEU A 493 32.02 -14.31 12.96
C LEU A 493 30.82 -15.13 12.47
N TYR A 494 29.61 -14.89 12.98
CA TYR A 494 28.42 -15.63 12.55
C TYR A 494 28.00 -15.22 11.15
N GLN A 495 28.09 -13.94 10.80
CA GLN A 495 27.79 -13.45 9.44
C GLN A 495 28.72 -14.10 8.43
N ASN A 496 30.04 -14.09 8.71
CA ASN A 496 31.04 -14.71 7.84
C ASN A 496 30.80 -16.23 7.68
N ARG A 497 30.34 -16.89 8.74
CA ARG A 497 30.02 -18.32 8.71
C ARG A 497 28.78 -18.61 7.87
N TRP A 498 27.71 -17.81 7.97
CA TRP A 498 26.54 -17.97 7.10
C TRP A 498 26.83 -17.60 5.66
N MET A 499 27.66 -16.59 5.41
CA MET A 499 28.20 -16.28 4.08
C MET A 499 28.93 -17.47 3.47
N ALA A 500 29.70 -18.22 4.27
CA ALA A 500 30.34 -19.45 3.80
C ALA A 500 29.33 -20.56 3.46
N VAL A 501 28.21 -20.66 4.20
CA VAL A 501 27.10 -21.57 3.85
C VAL A 501 26.46 -21.14 2.53
N LYS A 502 26.15 -19.85 2.36
CA LYS A 502 25.53 -19.27 1.16
C LYS A 502 26.41 -19.47 -0.08
N ALA A 503 27.71 -19.25 0.04
CA ALA A 503 28.67 -19.46 -1.04
C ALA A 503 28.87 -20.94 -1.44
N SER A 504 28.54 -21.87 -0.54
CA SER A 504 28.70 -23.32 -0.75
C SER A 504 27.37 -24.06 -1.04
N TRP A 505 26.26 -23.33 -1.10
CA TRP A 505 24.94 -23.86 -1.42
C TRP A 505 24.91 -24.33 -2.87
#